data_AF-A0A6A8GH77-F1
#
_entry.id   AF-A0A6A8GH77-F1
#
_cell.length_a   1.000
_cell.length_b   1.000
_cell.length_c   1.000
_cell.angle_alpha   90.00
_cell.angle_beta   90.00
_cell.angle_gamma   90.00
#
_symmetry.space_group_name_H-M   'P 1'
#
loop_
_entity.id
_entity.type
_entity.pdbx_description
1 polymer ?
#
loop_
_entity_poly.entity_id
_entity_poly.type
_entity_poly.pdbx_seq_one_letter_code
_entity_poly.pdbx_strand_id
1 'polypeptide(L)' 'MGYTWQYYDLVLAGIFLSLVLGVLVGQFTAMEPTTAVVGFSFVAAAVMGHGLFVNGPVDQPTDLADEVDALN' A
#
# COMPACT_ATOMS: atom_id res chain seq x y z
N MET A 1 23.55 -0.08 -13.74
CA MET A 1 23.15 -1.42 -13.31
C MET A 1 21.63 -1.47 -13.39
N GLY A 2 21.05 -2.33 -14.22
CA GLY A 2 19.60 -2.41 -14.35
C GLY A 2 19.03 -3.13 -13.13
N TYR A 3 18.13 -2.48 -12.39
CA TYR A 3 17.46 -3.10 -11.25
C TYR A 3 16.62 -4.30 -11.69
N THR A 4 16.65 -5.39 -10.92
CA THR A 4 15.85 -6.61 -11.15
C THR A 4 14.36 -6.37 -10.89
N TRP A 5 14.06 -5.42 -10.01
CA TRP A 5 12.73 -4.94 -9.67
C TRP A 5 12.63 -3.44 -9.98
N GLN A 6 11.58 -3.01 -10.68
CA GLN A 6 11.33 -1.59 -10.89
C GLN A 6 10.34 -1.07 -9.85
N TYR A 7 10.38 0.23 -9.55
CA TYR A 7 9.43 0.86 -8.62
C TYR A 7 7.96 0.54 -8.97
N TYR A 8 7.62 0.57 -10.26
CA TYR A 8 6.27 0.24 -10.70
C TYR A 8 5.86 -1.22 -10.46
N ASP A 9 6.82 -2.16 -10.40
CA ASP A 9 6.54 -3.56 -10.06
C ASP A 9 6.18 -3.68 -8.58
N LEU A 10 6.83 -2.92 -7.70
CA LEU A 10 6.50 -2.84 -6.27
C LEU A 10 5.12 -2.22 -6.04
N VAL A 11 4.80 -1.14 -6.76
CA VAL A 11 3.47 -0.52 -6.71
C VAL A 11 2.40 -1.52 -7.16
N LEU A 12 2.64 -2.23 -8.28
CA LEU A 12 1.71 -3.21 -8.80
C LEU A 12 1.52 -4.38 -7.82
N ALA A 13 2.60 -4.88 -7.22
CA ALA A 13 2.56 -5.91 -6.19
C ALA A 13 1.77 -5.44 -4.95
N GLY A 14 1.97 -4.20 -4.51
CA GLY A 14 1.24 -3.60 -3.39
C GLY A 14 -0.27 -3.51 -3.67
N ILE A 15 -0.66 -3.06 -4.85
CA ILE A 15 -2.07 -3.03 -5.29
C ILE A 15 -2.65 -4.44 -5.29
N PHE A 16 -1.99 -5.39 -5.97
CA PHE A 16 -2.45 -6.77 -6.05
C PHE A 16 -2.61 -7.41 -4.66
N LEU A 17 -1.62 -7.25 -3.78
CA LEU A 17 -1.66 -7.76 -2.43
C LEU A 17 -2.81 -7.16 -1.62
N SER A 18 -3.04 -5.85 -1.74
CA SER A 18 -4.17 -5.17 -1.05
C SER A 18 -5.53 -5.73 -1.47
N LEU A 19 -5.71 -6.03 -2.76
CA LEU A 19 -6.96 -6.61 -3.28
C LEU A 19 -7.16 -8.03 -2.76
N VAL A 20 -6.12 -8.86 -2.82
CA VAL A 20 -6.17 -10.25 -2.31
C VAL A 20 -6.48 -10.26 -0.82
N LEU A 21 -5.81 -9.42 -0.03
CA LEU A 21 -6.07 -9.29 1.41
C LEU A 21 -7.50 -8.82 1.68
N GLY A 22 -8.02 -7.84 0.92
CA GLY A 22 -9.39 -7.39 1.03
C GLY A 22 -10.41 -8.52 0.82
N VAL A 23 -10.19 -9.36 -0.20
CA VAL A 23 -11.03 -10.54 -0.45
C VAL A 23 -10.94 -11.55 0.70
N LEU A 24 -9.73 -11.86 1.16
CA LEU A 24 -9.53 -12.82 2.26
C LEU A 24 -10.20 -12.32 3.55
N VAL A 25 -9.99 -11.06 3.93
CA VAL A 25 -10.65 -10.45 5.09
C VAL A 25 -12.16 -10.55 4.96
N GLY A 26 -12.73 -10.23 3.78
CA GLY A 26 -14.16 -10.35 3.53
C GLY A 26 -14.70 -11.78 3.60
N GLN A 27 -13.91 -12.78 3.22
CA GLN A 27 -14.31 -14.21 3.33
C GLN A 27 -14.27 -14.73 4.77
N PHE A 28 -13.32 -14.24 5.58
CA PHE A 28 -13.13 -14.73 6.95
C PHE A 28 -13.77 -13.85 8.03
N THR A 29 -14.34 -12.70 7.67
CA THR A 29 -14.93 -11.74 8.62
C THR A 29 -16.38 -11.46 8.27
N ALA A 30 -17.31 -12.00 9.06
CA ALA A 30 -18.72 -11.63 8.96
C ALA A 30 -18.94 -10.26 9.61
N MET A 31 -19.08 -9.22 8.78
CA MET A 31 -19.39 -7.86 9.21
C MET A 31 -20.46 -7.26 8.33
N GLU A 32 -21.32 -6.43 8.92
CA GLU A 32 -22.34 -5.70 8.17
C GLU A 32 -21.65 -4.73 7.18
N PRO A 33 -22.08 -4.69 5.90
CA PRO A 33 -21.36 -3.94 4.86
C PRO A 33 -21.16 -2.46 5.15
N THR A 34 -22.17 -1.78 5.71
CA THR A 34 -22.09 -0.35 6.06
C THR A 34 -21.01 -0.09 7.09
N THR A 35 -20.96 -0.92 8.14
CA THR A 35 -19.96 -0.84 9.21
C THR A 35 -18.56 -1.10 8.67
N ALA A 36 -18.40 -2.12 7.81
CA ALA A 36 -17.12 -2.43 7.18
C ALA A 36 -16.64 -1.26 6.30
N VAL A 37 -17.50 -0.75 5.41
CA VAL A 37 -17.16 0.35 4.50
C VAL A 37 -16.75 1.59 5.28
N VAL A 38 -17.52 2.00 6.30
CA VAL A 38 -17.19 3.17 7.12
C VAL A 38 -15.87 2.97 7.85
N GLY A 39 -15.69 1.83 8.54
CA GLY A 39 -14.47 1.55 9.30
C GLY A 39 -13.21 1.49 8.43
N PHE A 40 -13.24 0.70 7.35
CA PHE A 40 -12.10 0.57 6.44
C PHE A 40 -11.81 1.86 5.65
N SER A 41 -12.82 2.71 5.41
CA SER A 41 -12.58 4.05 4.84
C SER A 41 -11.77 4.94 5.78
N PHE A 42 -12.06 4.92 7.08
CA PHE A 42 -11.24 5.63 8.08
C PHE A 42 -9.82 5.08 8.15
N VAL A 43 -9.66 3.76 8.12
CA VAL A 43 -8.32 3.13 8.07
C VAL A 43 -7.56 3.57 6.83
N ALA A 44 -8.19 3.53 5.65
CA ALA A 44 -7.58 3.98 4.40
C ALA A 44 -7.17 5.47 4.47
N ALA A 45 -8.04 6.33 5.00
CA ALA A 45 -7.73 7.75 5.20
C ALA A 45 -6.55 7.96 6.15
N ALA A 46 -6.46 7.19 7.23
CA ALA A 46 -5.36 7.27 8.18
C ALA A 46 -4.02 6.82 7.55
N VAL A 47 -4.03 5.71 6.79
CA VAL A 47 -2.84 5.21 6.08
C VAL A 47 -2.37 6.22 5.04
N MET A 48 -3.28 6.72 4.20
CA MET A 48 -2.96 7.75 3.20
C MET A 48 -2.45 9.03 3.86
N GLY A 49 -3.12 9.51 4.91
CA GLY A 49 -2.69 10.69 5.65
C GLY A 49 -1.30 10.53 6.27
N HIS A 50 -1.01 9.37 6.87
CA HIS A 50 0.31 9.08 7.41
C HIS A 50 1.39 9.05 6.32
N GLY A 51 1.09 8.41 5.19
CA GLY A 51 1.98 8.38 4.03
C GLY A 51 2.25 9.77 3.46
N LEU A 52 1.23 10.63 3.35
CA LEU A 52 1.37 11.96 2.76
C LEU A 52 2.06 12.98 3.69
N PHE A 53 1.86 12.88 5.00
CA PHE A 53 2.24 13.95 5.94
C PHE A 53 3.31 13.56 6.96
N VAL A 54 3.57 12.26 7.19
CA VAL A 54 4.62 11.80 8.10
C VAL A 54 5.77 11.15 7.35
N ASN A 55 5.46 10.23 6.43
CA ASN A 55 6.42 9.74 5.43
C ASN A 55 6.38 10.61 4.16
N GLY A 56 6.30 11.93 4.39
CA GLY A 56 6.00 12.95 3.39
C GLY A 56 6.96 12.96 2.18
N PRO A 57 6.65 13.81 1.18
CA PRO A 57 7.01 13.60 -0.20
C PRO A 57 8.49 13.30 -0.38
N VAL A 58 8.72 12.28 -1.19
CA VAL A 58 10.02 11.91 -1.70
C VAL A 58 10.62 13.14 -2.39
N ASP A 59 11.63 13.75 -1.76
CA ASP A 59 12.22 15.00 -2.25
C ASP A 59 12.94 14.78 -3.59
N GLN A 60 13.44 13.57 -3.83
CA GLN A 60 14.19 13.21 -5.04
C GLN A 60 13.83 11.79 -5.56
N PRO A 61 13.83 11.55 -6.89
CA PRO A 61 13.58 10.20 -7.44
C PRO A 61 14.51 9.10 -6.90
N THR A 62 15.69 9.46 -6.38
CA THR A 62 16.64 8.56 -5.73
C THR A 62 16.18 8.05 -4.38
N ASP A 63 15.36 8.79 -3.63
CA ASP A 63 14.84 8.34 -2.33
C ASP A 63 13.82 7.19 -2.49
N LEU A 64 13.33 6.93 -3.72
CA LEU A 64 12.53 5.75 -4.08
C LEU A 64 13.39 4.54 -4.50
N ALA A 65 14.69 4.74 -4.75
CA ALA A 65 15.60 3.68 -5.16
C ALA A 65 16.10 2.83 -3.98
N ASP A 66 16.14 3.41 -2.77
CA ASP A 66 16.58 2.72 -1.55
C ASP A 66 15.68 1.51 -1.18
N GLU A 67 14.37 1.59 -1.46
CA GLU A 67 13.44 0.46 -1.26
C GLU A 67 13.67 -0.68 -2.25
N VAL A 68 14.11 -0.35 -3.47
CA VAL A 68 14.41 -1.33 -4.51
C VAL A 68 15.76 -2.01 -4.23
N ASP A 69 16.75 -1.27 -3.73
CA ASP A 69 18.06 -1.81 -3.35
C ASP A 69 17.99 -2.80 -2.18
N ALA A 70 17.08 -2.60 -1.23
CA ALA A 70 16.85 -3.54 -0.13
C ALA A 70 16.29 -4.90 -0.57
N LEU A 71 15.74 -4.99 -1.80
CA LEU A 71 15.08 -6.18 -2.36
C LEU A 71 15.90 -6.87 -3.47
N ASN A 72 17.09 -6.35 -3.81
CA ASN A 72 18.07 -7.02 -4.68
C ASN A 72 19.05 -7.88 -3.88
#